data_AF-A0AAI8WCE8-F1
#
_entry.id   AF-A0AAI8WCE8-F1
#
_cell.length_a   1.000
_cell.length_b   1.000
_cell.length_c   1.000
_cell.angle_alpha   90.00
_cell.angle_beta   90.00
_cell.angle_gamma   90.00
#
_symmetry.space_group_name_H-M   'P 1'
#
loop_
_entity.id
_entity.type
_entity.pdbx_description
1 polymer ?
#
loop_
_entity_poly.entity_id
_entity_poly.type
_entity_poly.pdbx_seq_one_letter_code
_entity_poly.pdbx_strand_id
1 'polypeptide(L)'
;MTKADWNPNDKLERSDFELIGTINHNGTPATTTSHAINVPSDRLGYHVILAVWDVADTANAFYNVIDVDVKGDSAIPVKPQAPQNVRAANVTASSVELAWNGQANTVSYNVYRDGELVGNTNDPEFKDAGLNEETTYNYEIEAVSQTGLTSDKTAISVTTRATTAEEKPTAPKNLHSMGETTSSVSLMWGASTHTQGIKQYDIYRNGQLVASTPSTSYTDENLASGTTYSYVVRAISTTDEVSDASNTLSVTTKQDETIEGIREWKVGSMASPERYSMNEEVRHNGRVYITIVPHFNFGDVTWAPDQAPTLFRLK
;
A
#
# COMPACT_ATOMS: atom_id res chain seq x y z
N MET A 1 -8.47 -47.00 1.57
CA MET A 1 -8.77 -45.84 0.71
C MET A 1 -7.54 -44.95 0.68
N THR A 2 -7.32 -44.16 -0.37
CA THR A 2 -6.22 -43.19 -0.37
C THR A 2 -6.40 -42.12 0.72
N LYS A 3 -5.31 -41.61 1.29
CA LYS A 3 -5.29 -40.55 2.30
C LYS A 3 -5.78 -39.20 1.73
N ALA A 4 -6.12 -38.24 2.59
CA ALA A 4 -6.57 -36.89 2.20
C ALA A 4 -5.56 -36.17 1.29
N ASP A 5 -4.28 -36.35 1.59
CA ASP A 5 -3.15 -35.65 0.98
C ASP A 5 -2.51 -36.44 -0.18
N TRP A 6 -3.16 -37.51 -0.65
CA TRP A 6 -2.62 -38.31 -1.75
C TRP A 6 -2.55 -37.51 -3.06
N ASN A 7 -1.53 -37.77 -3.87
CA ASN A 7 -1.36 -37.13 -5.18
C ASN A 7 -1.94 -38.03 -6.30
N PRO A 8 -3.05 -37.65 -6.95
CA PRO A 8 -3.69 -38.48 -7.98
C PRO A 8 -2.90 -38.56 -9.30
N ASN A 9 -1.87 -37.73 -9.47
CA ASN A 9 -1.02 -37.74 -10.65
C ASN A 9 0.24 -38.61 -10.49
N ASP A 10 0.52 -39.08 -9.27
CA ASP A 10 1.64 -39.96 -8.99
C ASP A 10 1.26 -41.42 -9.17
N LYS A 11 2.28 -42.27 -9.30
CA LYS A 11 2.08 -43.71 -9.31
C LYS A 11 1.58 -44.15 -7.93
N LEU A 12 0.44 -44.82 -7.92
CA LEU A 12 -0.18 -45.32 -6.69
C LEU A 12 0.70 -46.32 -5.93
N GLU A 13 0.96 -46.04 -4.66
CA GLU A 13 1.76 -46.85 -3.75
C GLU A 13 0.93 -47.32 -2.54
N ARG A 14 1.39 -48.38 -1.86
CA ARG A 14 0.71 -48.89 -0.64
C ARG A 14 0.67 -47.84 0.47
N SER A 15 1.67 -46.96 0.55
CA SER A 15 1.76 -45.86 1.51
C SER A 15 0.69 -44.79 1.33
N ASP A 16 0.08 -44.71 0.15
CA ASP A 16 -1.00 -43.76 -0.13
C ASP A 16 -2.31 -44.20 0.51
N PHE A 17 -2.41 -45.48 0.90
CA PHE A 17 -3.61 -46.05 1.48
C PHE A 17 -3.61 -46.03 3.01
N GLU A 18 -4.82 -45.91 3.54
CA GLU A 18 -5.17 -46.21 4.92
C GLU A 18 -6.34 -47.21 4.97
N LEU A 19 -6.37 -48.01 6.03
CA LEU A 19 -7.46 -48.95 6.28
C LEU A 19 -8.69 -48.20 6.80
N ILE A 20 -9.82 -48.33 6.09
CA ILE A 20 -11.08 -47.68 6.48
C ILE A 20 -12.12 -48.65 7.04
N GLY A 21 -11.86 -49.97 6.99
CA GLY A 21 -12.67 -50.97 7.67
C GLY A 21 -12.37 -52.40 7.24
N THR A 22 -12.90 -53.35 8.00
CA THR A 22 -12.74 -54.79 7.79
C THR A 22 -14.07 -55.47 8.01
N ILE A 23 -14.45 -56.37 7.09
CA ILE A 23 -15.63 -57.22 7.24
C ILE A 23 -15.15 -58.62 7.59
N ASN A 24 -15.51 -59.08 8.79
CA ASN A 24 -15.17 -60.44 9.22
C ASN A 24 -16.11 -61.45 8.55
N HIS A 25 -15.53 -62.53 8.02
CA HIS A 25 -16.27 -63.64 7.42
C HIS A 25 -15.76 -64.97 7.98
N ASN A 26 -16.62 -65.97 8.06
CA ASN A 26 -16.32 -67.28 8.68
C ASN A 26 -15.84 -68.36 7.68
N GLY A 27 -15.51 -67.96 6.45
CA GLY A 27 -15.00 -68.86 5.40
C GLY A 27 -16.04 -69.69 4.66
N THR A 28 -17.36 -69.49 4.89
CA THR A 28 -18.39 -70.18 4.10
C THR A 28 -18.50 -69.63 2.66
N PRO A 29 -19.06 -70.37 1.69
CA PRO A 29 -19.28 -69.84 0.35
C PRO A 29 -20.22 -68.62 0.34
N ALA A 30 -19.83 -67.54 -0.34
CA ALA A 30 -20.63 -66.32 -0.48
C ALA A 30 -21.60 -66.39 -1.67
N THR A 31 -22.87 -66.01 -1.49
CA THR A 31 -23.91 -66.08 -2.56
C THR A 31 -24.32 -64.72 -3.15
N THR A 32 -24.11 -63.62 -2.41
CA THR A 32 -23.99 -62.20 -2.82
C THR A 32 -24.02 -61.41 -1.50
N THR A 33 -23.00 -60.61 -1.23
CA THR A 33 -22.86 -59.89 0.04
C THR A 33 -22.78 -58.38 -0.21
N SER A 34 -23.73 -57.64 0.35
CA SER A 34 -23.61 -56.18 0.48
C SER A 34 -22.90 -55.87 1.79
N HIS A 35 -21.92 -54.98 1.76
CA HIS A 35 -21.14 -54.57 2.93
C HIS A 35 -21.25 -53.06 3.11
N ALA A 36 -21.44 -52.63 4.37
CA ALA A 36 -21.40 -51.23 4.75
C ALA A 36 -20.04 -50.90 5.39
N ILE A 37 -19.38 -49.87 4.88
CA ILE A 37 -18.12 -49.32 5.40
C ILE A 37 -18.28 -47.81 5.47
N ASN A 38 -17.82 -47.19 6.55
CA ASN A 38 -17.81 -45.74 6.68
C ASN A 38 -16.62 -45.15 5.93
N VAL A 39 -16.88 -44.21 5.01
CA VAL A 39 -15.84 -43.42 4.35
C VAL A 39 -15.46 -42.26 5.28
N PRO A 40 -14.16 -42.00 5.54
CA PRO A 40 -13.73 -40.88 6.37
C PRO A 40 -14.22 -39.54 5.81
N SER A 41 -14.68 -38.64 6.69
CA SER A 41 -15.29 -37.37 6.32
C SER A 41 -14.32 -36.35 5.71
N ASP A 42 -13.01 -36.57 5.83
CA ASP A 42 -11.95 -35.73 5.29
C ASP A 42 -11.48 -36.20 3.90
N ARG A 43 -12.26 -37.04 3.21
CA ARG A 43 -11.94 -37.56 1.87
C ARG A 43 -12.89 -36.92 0.86
N LEU A 44 -12.44 -35.86 0.19
CA LEU A 44 -13.22 -35.09 -0.79
C LEU A 44 -12.60 -35.14 -2.17
N GLY A 45 -13.46 -35.24 -3.19
CA GLY A 45 -13.02 -35.34 -4.57
C GLY A 45 -12.48 -36.73 -4.89
N TYR A 46 -11.50 -36.79 -5.79
CA TYR A 46 -11.04 -38.06 -6.36
C TYR A 46 -10.19 -38.87 -5.37
N HIS A 47 -10.58 -40.13 -5.16
CA HIS A 47 -9.90 -41.09 -4.32
C HIS A 47 -9.97 -42.50 -4.91
N VAL A 48 -9.10 -43.39 -4.41
CA VAL A 48 -9.08 -44.80 -4.78
C VAL A 48 -9.35 -45.67 -3.55
N ILE A 49 -10.26 -46.64 -3.69
CA ILE A 49 -10.52 -47.69 -2.68
C ILE A 49 -9.94 -49.01 -3.19
N LEU A 50 -9.08 -49.62 -2.38
CA LEU A 50 -8.59 -50.98 -2.59
C LEU A 50 -9.40 -51.93 -1.69
N ALA A 51 -10.26 -52.74 -2.31
CA ALA A 51 -10.98 -53.82 -1.65
C ALA A 51 -10.16 -55.12 -1.75
N VAL A 52 -9.89 -55.76 -0.61
CA VAL A 52 -9.14 -57.01 -0.52
C VAL A 52 -10.06 -58.09 0.05
N TRP A 53 -10.15 -59.22 -0.65
CA TRP A 53 -10.88 -60.39 -0.20
C TRP A 53 -9.94 -61.58 -0.09
N ASP A 54 -9.57 -61.94 1.14
CA ASP A 54 -8.76 -63.11 1.44
C ASP A 54 -9.56 -64.40 1.27
N VAL A 55 -8.96 -65.39 0.60
CA VAL A 55 -9.57 -66.71 0.36
C VAL A 55 -9.23 -67.62 1.53
N ALA A 56 -10.24 -68.04 2.29
CA ALA A 56 -10.07 -68.65 3.61
C ALA A 56 -9.15 -69.89 3.68
N ASP A 57 -9.10 -70.70 2.62
CA ASP A 57 -8.35 -71.97 2.56
C ASP A 57 -7.05 -71.87 1.74
N THR A 58 -6.66 -70.67 1.29
CA THR A 58 -5.42 -70.45 0.55
C THR A 58 -4.67 -69.22 1.04
N ALA A 59 -3.42 -69.03 0.62
CA ALA A 59 -2.69 -67.79 0.86
C ALA A 59 -3.04 -66.67 -0.14
N ASN A 60 -4.07 -66.86 -0.96
CA ASN A 60 -4.44 -65.93 -2.04
C ASN A 60 -5.52 -64.94 -1.60
N ALA A 61 -5.57 -63.81 -2.29
CA ALA A 61 -6.61 -62.81 -2.13
C ALA A 61 -7.02 -62.22 -3.49
N PHE A 62 -8.27 -61.77 -3.58
CA PHE A 62 -8.75 -60.95 -4.68
C PHE A 62 -8.59 -59.47 -4.35
N TYR A 63 -8.16 -58.68 -5.33
CA TYR A 63 -7.94 -57.25 -5.20
C TYR A 63 -8.80 -56.52 -6.23
N ASN A 64 -9.69 -55.64 -5.76
CA ASN A 64 -10.45 -54.76 -6.61
C ASN A 64 -10.12 -53.30 -6.30
N VAL A 65 -9.76 -52.56 -7.34
CA VAL A 65 -9.54 -51.12 -7.28
C VAL A 65 -10.81 -50.42 -7.72
N ILE A 66 -11.24 -49.42 -6.96
CA ILE A 66 -12.47 -48.67 -7.19
C ILE A 66 -12.10 -47.19 -7.21
N ASP A 67 -12.30 -46.56 -8.36
CA ASP A 67 -12.23 -45.11 -8.52
C ASP A 67 -13.52 -44.47 -7.97
N VAL A 68 -13.37 -43.53 -7.06
CA VAL A 68 -14.49 -42.81 -6.47
C VAL A 68 -14.24 -41.30 -6.52
N ASP A 69 -15.28 -40.55 -6.84
CA ASP A 69 -15.31 -39.10 -6.69
C ASP A 69 -16.23 -38.79 -5.52
N VAL A 70 -15.63 -38.64 -4.34
CA VAL A 70 -16.36 -38.42 -3.11
C VAL A 70 -16.91 -37.01 -3.12
N LYS A 71 -18.19 -36.90 -3.41
CA LYS A 71 -18.91 -35.65 -3.23
C LYS A 71 -19.13 -35.45 -1.75
N GLY A 72 -18.76 -34.28 -1.27
CA GLY A 72 -19.31 -33.80 -0.03
C GLY A 72 -20.82 -33.83 -0.18
N ASP A 73 -21.49 -34.57 0.69
CA ASP A 73 -22.81 -34.13 1.10
C ASP A 73 -22.64 -32.70 1.65
N SER A 74 -23.68 -31.89 1.73
CA SER A 74 -23.62 -30.54 2.34
C SER A 74 -23.24 -30.54 3.84
N ALA A 75 -22.62 -31.61 4.32
CA ALA A 75 -22.30 -31.99 5.68
C ALA A 75 -20.86 -32.54 5.85
N ILE A 76 -19.88 -32.15 5.01
CA ILE A 76 -18.47 -32.25 5.44
C ILE A 76 -18.07 -30.92 6.11
N PRO A 77 -17.94 -30.90 7.45
CA PRO A 77 -17.65 -29.68 8.18
C PRO A 77 -16.18 -29.28 7.97
N VAL A 78 -15.95 -28.22 7.19
CA VAL A 78 -14.61 -27.63 6.99
C VAL A 78 -14.41 -26.51 8.02
N LYS A 79 -13.34 -26.62 8.82
CA LYS A 79 -12.94 -25.56 9.76
C LYS A 79 -12.55 -24.30 8.95
N PRO A 80 -13.13 -23.12 9.23
CA PRO A 80 -12.70 -21.87 8.58
C PRO A 80 -11.26 -21.48 8.97
N GLN A 81 -10.63 -20.66 8.13
CA GLN A 81 -9.35 -20.03 8.51
C GLN A 81 -9.57 -18.93 9.56
N ALA A 82 -8.54 -18.67 10.38
CA ALA A 82 -8.53 -17.52 11.27
C ALA A 82 -8.69 -16.21 10.47
N PRO A 83 -9.53 -15.25 10.94
CA PRO A 83 -9.72 -13.96 10.27
C PRO A 83 -8.39 -13.25 10.04
N GLN A 84 -8.17 -12.77 8.81
CA GLN A 84 -6.95 -12.06 8.44
C GLN A 84 -7.17 -10.55 8.36
N ASN A 85 -6.10 -9.79 8.56
CA ASN A 85 -6.10 -8.32 8.45
C ASN A 85 -7.14 -7.65 9.36
N VAL A 86 -7.29 -8.19 10.57
CA VAL A 86 -8.09 -7.60 11.64
C VAL A 86 -7.49 -6.24 11.99
N ARG A 87 -8.33 -5.19 11.95
CA ARG A 87 -7.96 -3.80 12.22
C ARG A 87 -9.14 -3.04 12.84
N ALA A 88 -8.84 -2.00 13.59
CA ALA A 88 -9.84 -1.00 13.97
C ALA A 88 -10.06 -0.03 12.80
N ALA A 89 -11.24 -0.07 12.20
CA ALA A 89 -11.64 0.83 11.11
C ALA A 89 -11.98 2.23 11.64
N ASN A 90 -12.60 2.31 12.81
CA ASN A 90 -12.91 3.56 13.49
C ASN A 90 -12.90 3.35 15.01
N VAL A 91 -12.45 4.37 15.75
CA VAL A 91 -12.38 4.34 17.21
C VAL A 91 -12.86 5.68 17.74
N THR A 92 -13.92 5.66 18.53
CA THR A 92 -14.45 6.83 19.22
C THR A 92 -14.17 6.74 20.72
N ALA A 93 -14.70 7.67 21.50
CA ALA A 93 -14.63 7.59 22.95
C ALA A 93 -15.50 6.48 23.56
N SER A 94 -16.50 5.99 22.82
CA SER A 94 -17.47 5.02 23.34
C SER A 94 -17.77 3.85 22.40
N SER A 95 -17.01 3.71 21.31
CA SER A 95 -17.20 2.63 20.36
C SER A 95 -15.92 2.28 19.61
N VAL A 96 -15.81 1.01 19.19
CA VAL A 96 -14.79 0.49 18.28
C VAL A 96 -15.50 -0.20 17.12
N GLU A 97 -15.14 0.17 15.89
CA GLU A 97 -15.54 -0.53 14.67
C GLU A 97 -14.36 -1.37 14.18
N LEU A 98 -14.52 -2.69 14.18
CA LEU A 98 -13.54 -3.67 13.72
C LEU A 98 -13.85 -4.06 12.28
N ALA A 99 -12.82 -4.28 11.48
CA ALA A 99 -12.93 -4.82 10.13
C ALA A 99 -11.82 -5.83 9.86
N TRP A 100 -12.11 -6.81 9.00
CA TRP A 100 -11.15 -7.83 8.54
C TRP A 100 -11.43 -8.20 7.09
N ASN A 101 -10.67 -9.16 6.55
CA ASN A 101 -10.92 -9.67 5.21
C ASN A 101 -12.03 -10.74 5.25
N GLY A 102 -13.03 -10.62 4.38
CA GLY A 102 -13.99 -11.71 4.15
C GLY A 102 -13.30 -12.97 3.63
N GLN A 103 -13.79 -14.14 4.03
CA GLN A 103 -13.15 -15.41 3.70
C GLN A 103 -14.17 -16.51 3.36
N ALA A 104 -13.75 -17.48 2.54
CA ALA A 104 -14.57 -18.61 2.14
C ALA A 104 -14.90 -19.53 3.34
N ASN A 105 -15.90 -20.41 3.17
CA ASN A 105 -16.33 -21.38 4.17
C ASN A 105 -16.77 -20.76 5.53
N THR A 106 -17.07 -19.46 5.56
CA THR A 106 -17.52 -18.71 6.74
C THR A 106 -18.92 -18.16 6.49
N VAL A 107 -19.82 -18.37 7.44
CA VAL A 107 -21.18 -17.82 7.41
C VAL A 107 -21.37 -16.70 8.44
N SER A 108 -20.57 -16.69 9.51
CA SER A 108 -20.58 -15.64 10.51
C SER A 108 -19.27 -15.58 11.29
N TYR A 109 -19.10 -14.58 12.13
CA TYR A 109 -17.94 -14.38 12.99
C TYR A 109 -18.42 -14.14 14.42
N ASN A 110 -17.74 -14.75 15.38
CA ASN A 110 -17.92 -14.46 16.80
C ASN A 110 -16.86 -13.43 17.22
N VAL A 111 -17.30 -12.38 17.90
CA VAL A 111 -16.43 -11.30 18.37
C VAL A 111 -16.43 -11.31 19.89
N TYR A 112 -15.25 -11.42 20.47
CA TYR A 112 -15.02 -11.42 21.90
C TYR A 112 -14.30 -10.12 22.30
N ARG A 113 -14.63 -9.60 23.47
CA ARG A 113 -13.94 -8.48 24.12
C ARG A 113 -13.52 -8.90 25.51
N ASP A 114 -12.23 -8.82 25.79
CA ASP A 114 -11.59 -9.22 27.05
C ASP A 114 -11.98 -10.64 27.48
N GLY A 115 -12.10 -11.54 26.50
CA GLY A 115 -12.46 -12.96 26.68
C GLY A 115 -13.96 -13.26 26.67
N GLU A 116 -14.83 -12.26 26.72
CA GLU A 116 -16.30 -12.43 26.73
C GLU A 116 -16.91 -12.23 25.34
N LEU A 117 -17.87 -13.07 24.93
CA LEU A 117 -18.56 -12.93 23.65
C LEU A 117 -19.45 -11.67 23.67
N VAL A 118 -19.12 -10.68 22.86
CA VAL A 118 -19.89 -9.42 22.78
C VAL A 118 -20.85 -9.39 21.59
N GLY A 119 -20.67 -10.24 20.60
CA GLY A 119 -21.62 -10.35 19.49
C GLY A 119 -21.20 -11.30 18.38
N ASN A 120 -22.09 -11.39 17.39
CA ASN A 120 -21.92 -12.14 16.16
C ASN A 120 -22.27 -11.24 14.96
N THR A 121 -21.61 -11.48 13.82
CA THR A 121 -21.87 -10.76 12.56
C THR A 121 -21.70 -11.69 11.36
N ASN A 122 -22.47 -11.48 10.30
CA ASN A 122 -22.29 -12.19 9.03
C ASN A 122 -21.32 -11.47 8.09
N ASP A 123 -21.17 -10.16 8.30
CA ASP A 123 -20.27 -9.32 7.52
C ASP A 123 -18.88 -9.30 8.16
N PRO A 124 -17.80 -9.04 7.39
CA PRO A 124 -16.44 -9.00 7.92
C PRO A 124 -16.14 -7.69 8.68
N GLU A 125 -17.13 -7.19 9.41
CA GLU A 125 -17.09 -5.99 10.23
C GLU A 125 -18.01 -6.12 11.45
N PHE A 126 -17.62 -5.48 12.56
CA PHE A 126 -18.39 -5.46 13.79
C PHE A 126 -18.22 -4.14 14.52
N LYS A 127 -19.33 -3.54 14.96
CA LYS A 127 -19.35 -2.34 15.78
C LYS A 127 -19.68 -2.69 17.22
N ASP A 128 -18.73 -2.43 18.11
CA ASP A 128 -18.91 -2.51 19.55
C ASP A 128 -19.10 -1.10 20.12
N ALA A 129 -20.18 -0.88 20.88
CA ALA A 129 -20.58 0.43 21.38
C ALA A 129 -20.87 0.40 22.88
N GLY A 130 -20.95 1.58 23.50
CA GLY A 130 -21.14 1.70 24.95
C GLY A 130 -19.87 1.40 25.76
N LEU A 131 -18.71 1.62 25.16
CA LEU A 131 -17.41 1.46 25.79
C LEU A 131 -17.08 2.66 26.68
N ASN A 132 -16.27 2.44 27.70
CA ASN A 132 -15.62 3.51 28.44
C ASN A 132 -14.51 4.13 27.58
N GLU A 133 -14.34 5.45 27.70
CA GLU A 133 -13.26 6.21 27.08
C GLU A 133 -11.88 5.86 27.64
N GLU A 134 -10.83 6.18 26.90
CA GLU A 134 -9.42 5.97 27.28
C GLU A 134 -9.11 4.57 27.82
N THR A 135 -9.87 3.56 27.40
CA THR A 135 -9.79 2.21 27.92
C THR A 135 -9.31 1.28 26.81
N THR A 136 -8.26 0.51 27.10
CA THR A 136 -7.77 -0.54 26.19
C THR A 136 -8.64 -1.77 26.33
N TYR A 137 -9.22 -2.22 25.22
CA TYR A 137 -9.96 -3.46 25.09
C TYR A 137 -9.19 -4.43 24.20
N ASN A 138 -9.21 -5.71 24.56
CA ASN A 138 -8.64 -6.78 23.74
C ASN A 138 -9.76 -7.51 23.00
N TYR A 139 -9.75 -7.41 21.67
CA TYR A 139 -10.71 -8.10 20.83
C TYR A 139 -10.13 -9.38 20.26
N GLU A 140 -10.95 -10.42 20.21
CA GLU A 140 -10.62 -11.65 19.50
C GLU A 140 -11.77 -12.00 18.54
N ILE A 141 -11.43 -12.39 17.32
CA ILE A 141 -12.41 -12.76 16.29
C ILE A 141 -12.11 -14.17 15.81
N GLU A 142 -13.12 -15.03 15.79
CA GLU A 142 -13.09 -16.33 15.12
C GLU A 142 -14.22 -16.41 14.09
N ALA A 143 -14.00 -17.17 13.05
CA ALA A 143 -14.99 -17.41 12.01
C ALA A 143 -15.74 -18.71 12.25
N VAL A 144 -17.02 -18.71 11.89
CA VAL A 144 -17.96 -19.82 12.06
C VAL A 144 -18.40 -20.32 10.68
N SER A 145 -18.23 -21.62 10.43
CA SER A 145 -18.70 -22.27 9.20
C SER A 145 -20.21 -22.53 9.23
N GLN A 146 -20.78 -22.90 8.08
CA GLN A 146 -22.19 -23.30 7.97
C GLN A 146 -22.55 -24.51 8.85
N THR A 147 -21.55 -25.30 9.24
CA THR A 147 -21.69 -26.48 10.10
C THR A 147 -21.40 -26.20 11.58
N GLY A 148 -21.11 -24.94 11.95
CA GLY A 148 -20.83 -24.54 13.32
C GLY A 148 -19.39 -24.73 13.79
N LEU A 149 -18.48 -25.26 12.96
CA LEU A 149 -17.05 -25.27 13.28
C LEU A 149 -16.48 -23.85 13.34
N THR A 150 -15.61 -23.59 14.32
CA THR A 150 -14.93 -22.32 14.52
C THR A 150 -13.47 -22.37 14.09
N SER A 151 -12.94 -21.26 13.58
CA SER A 151 -11.51 -21.08 13.31
C SER A 151 -10.69 -20.89 14.59
N ASP A 152 -9.37 -20.77 14.46
CA ASP A 152 -8.57 -20.13 15.52
C ASP A 152 -8.93 -18.64 15.63
N LYS A 153 -8.69 -18.04 16.81
CA LYS A 153 -8.95 -16.62 17.07
C LYS A 153 -7.81 -15.74 16.57
N THR A 154 -8.15 -14.57 16.03
CA THR A 154 -7.21 -13.48 15.75
C THR A 154 -7.45 -12.34 16.72
N ALA A 155 -6.40 -11.89 17.42
CA ALA A 155 -6.50 -10.86 18.45
C ALA A 155 -6.04 -9.48 17.97
N ILE A 156 -6.65 -8.41 18.50
CA ILE A 156 -6.22 -7.01 18.36
C ILE A 156 -6.52 -6.24 19.65
N SER A 157 -5.59 -5.39 20.10
CA SER A 157 -5.83 -4.47 21.20
C SER A 157 -6.16 -3.07 20.67
N VAL A 158 -7.25 -2.47 21.16
CA VAL A 158 -7.72 -1.15 20.71
C VAL A 158 -8.02 -0.29 21.93
N THR A 159 -7.53 0.95 21.96
CA THR A 159 -7.80 1.90 23.05
C THR A 159 -8.79 2.95 22.57
N THR A 160 -9.94 3.07 23.23
CA THR A 160 -10.93 4.12 22.95
C THR A 160 -10.34 5.50 23.19
N ARG A 161 -10.84 6.50 22.48
CA ARG A 161 -10.38 7.89 22.61
C ARG A 161 -10.93 8.52 23.89
N ALA A 162 -10.40 9.68 24.28
CA ALA A 162 -11.10 10.54 25.23
C ALA A 162 -12.33 11.20 24.55
N THR A 163 -13.40 11.46 25.29
CA THR A 163 -14.60 12.18 24.81
C THR A 163 -14.25 13.59 24.34
N THR A 164 -13.17 14.16 24.86
CA THR A 164 -12.63 15.46 24.47
C THR A 164 -11.63 15.40 23.32
N ALA A 165 -11.35 14.21 22.75
CA ALA A 165 -10.47 14.11 21.59
C ALA A 165 -11.20 14.63 20.35
N GLU A 166 -10.92 15.87 19.97
CA GLU A 166 -11.44 16.43 18.73
C GLU A 166 -10.93 15.62 17.52
N GLU A 167 -11.79 15.47 16.52
CA GLU A 167 -11.42 14.80 15.28
C GLU A 167 -10.34 15.62 14.56
N LYS A 168 -9.19 15.00 14.27
CA LYS A 168 -8.16 15.64 13.45
C LYS A 168 -8.45 15.40 11.97
N PRO A 169 -8.18 16.37 11.09
CA PRO A 169 -8.21 16.11 9.66
C PRO A 169 -7.24 15.02 9.24
N THR A 170 -7.52 14.34 8.12
CA THR A 170 -6.53 13.46 7.50
C THR A 170 -5.32 14.25 7.01
N ALA A 171 -4.12 13.67 7.10
CA ALA A 171 -2.92 14.32 6.58
C ALA A 171 -3.04 14.58 5.06
N PRO A 172 -2.55 15.73 4.55
CA PRO A 172 -2.45 15.97 3.12
C PRO A 172 -1.60 14.89 2.45
N LYS A 173 -2.03 14.39 1.29
CA LYS A 173 -1.35 13.29 0.60
C LYS A 173 -0.56 13.77 -0.61
N ASN A 174 0.45 13.03 -1.04
CA ASN A 174 1.15 13.25 -2.31
C ASN A 174 1.65 14.70 -2.51
N LEU A 175 2.30 15.29 -1.52
CA LEU A 175 2.97 16.59 -1.70
C LEU A 175 4.09 16.44 -2.75
N HIS A 176 4.03 17.25 -3.82
CA HIS A 176 5.00 17.25 -4.91
C HIS A 176 5.22 18.65 -5.50
N SER A 177 6.33 18.81 -6.22
CA SER A 177 6.64 20.02 -7.00
C SER A 177 5.99 19.92 -8.38
N MET A 178 5.35 21.01 -8.81
CA MET A 178 4.87 21.20 -10.19
C MET A 178 5.90 21.92 -11.06
N GLY A 179 6.97 22.46 -10.47
CA GLY A 179 8.05 23.12 -11.17
C GLY A 179 8.87 24.04 -10.26
N GLU A 180 10.14 24.19 -10.62
CA GLU A 180 11.05 25.14 -9.97
C GLU A 180 11.55 26.21 -10.96
N THR A 181 11.76 27.41 -10.43
CA THR A 181 12.55 28.47 -11.05
C THR A 181 13.84 28.69 -10.26
N THR A 182 14.60 29.73 -10.61
CA THR A 182 15.77 30.15 -9.81
C THR A 182 15.37 30.75 -8.46
N SER A 183 14.11 31.19 -8.29
CA SER A 183 13.65 31.89 -7.09
C SER A 183 12.27 31.47 -6.58
N SER A 184 11.71 30.37 -7.09
CA SER A 184 10.40 29.86 -6.66
C SER A 184 10.24 28.36 -6.84
N VAL A 185 9.32 27.79 -6.07
CA VAL A 185 8.86 26.40 -6.17
C VAL A 185 7.34 26.38 -6.13
N SER A 186 6.70 25.73 -7.10
CA SER A 186 5.25 25.50 -7.11
C SER A 186 4.92 24.13 -6.50
N LEU A 187 4.12 24.13 -5.44
CA LEU A 187 3.74 22.94 -4.67
C LEU A 187 2.28 22.55 -4.95
N MET A 188 2.01 21.25 -4.96
CA MET A 188 0.66 20.70 -5.02
C MET A 188 0.55 19.44 -4.15
N TRP A 189 -0.63 19.23 -3.54
CA TRP A 189 -0.94 18.07 -2.71
C TRP A 189 -2.39 17.64 -2.89
N GLY A 190 -2.69 16.43 -2.42
CA GLY A 190 -4.04 15.87 -2.34
C GLY A 190 -4.79 16.40 -1.12
N ALA A 191 -6.09 16.63 -1.31
CA ALA A 191 -6.97 17.19 -0.29
C ALA A 191 -7.11 16.29 0.94
N SER A 192 -7.20 16.93 2.10
CA SER A 192 -7.55 16.33 3.38
C SER A 192 -9.07 16.27 3.58
N THR A 193 -9.50 15.45 4.52
CA THR A 193 -10.90 15.25 4.91
C THR A 193 -11.06 15.41 6.41
N HIS A 194 -12.19 15.98 6.83
CA HIS A 194 -12.61 16.14 8.22
C HIS A 194 -14.14 16.28 8.22
N THR A 195 -14.86 15.74 9.20
CA THR A 195 -16.35 15.75 9.21
C THR A 195 -16.94 17.16 9.12
N GLN A 196 -16.29 18.17 9.70
CA GLN A 196 -16.73 19.56 9.66
C GLN A 196 -16.05 20.40 8.56
N GLY A 197 -15.25 19.76 7.70
CA GLY A 197 -14.52 20.40 6.61
C GLY A 197 -13.12 20.91 7.01
N ILE A 198 -12.37 21.32 5.98
CA ILE A 198 -11.02 21.88 6.09
C ILE A 198 -11.10 23.39 5.98
N LYS A 199 -10.49 24.10 6.93
CA LYS A 199 -10.37 25.56 6.94
C LYS A 199 -9.24 26.03 6.02
N GLN A 200 -8.05 25.45 6.19
CA GLN A 200 -6.86 25.80 5.42
C GLN A 200 -5.78 24.72 5.50
N TYR A 201 -4.70 24.92 4.75
CA TYR A 201 -3.45 24.18 4.81
C TYR A 201 -2.32 25.11 5.22
N ASP A 202 -1.52 24.69 6.19
CA ASP A 202 -0.30 25.36 6.64
C ASP A 202 0.92 24.71 5.96
N ILE A 203 1.73 25.54 5.30
CA ILE A 203 2.91 25.14 4.53
C ILE A 203 4.16 25.49 5.32
N TYR A 204 4.96 24.47 5.61
CA TYR A 204 6.20 24.60 6.36
C TYR A 204 7.39 24.40 5.42
N ARG A 205 8.31 25.38 5.41
CA ARG A 205 9.61 25.30 4.72
C ARG A 205 10.72 25.22 5.76
N ASN A 206 11.55 24.18 5.68
CA ASN A 206 12.64 23.92 6.62
C ASN A 206 12.16 23.96 8.09
N GLY A 207 10.94 23.46 8.33
CA GLY A 207 10.29 23.43 9.64
C GLY A 207 9.64 24.75 10.10
N GLN A 208 9.72 25.83 9.32
CA GLN A 208 9.09 27.12 9.61
C GLN A 208 7.82 27.32 8.78
N LEU A 209 6.74 27.80 9.40
CA LEU A 209 5.51 28.15 8.69
C LEU A 209 5.79 29.34 7.75
N VAL A 210 5.54 29.16 6.45
CA VAL A 210 5.75 30.21 5.45
C VAL A 210 4.46 30.75 4.85
N ALA A 211 3.39 29.95 4.84
CA ALA A 211 2.09 30.37 4.32
C ALA A 211 0.95 29.50 4.85
N SER A 212 -0.27 30.02 4.76
CA SER A 212 -1.51 29.27 4.91
C SER A 212 -2.43 29.56 3.72
N THR A 213 -3.10 28.54 3.18
CA THR A 213 -4.04 28.70 2.05
C THR A 213 -5.19 27.70 2.12
N PRO A 214 -6.43 28.05 1.71
CA PRO A 214 -7.52 27.08 1.58
C PRO A 214 -7.36 26.16 0.36
N SER A 215 -6.49 26.51 -0.59
CA SER A 215 -6.24 25.73 -1.80
C SER A 215 -5.29 24.55 -1.56
N THR A 216 -5.30 23.57 -2.44
CA THR A 216 -4.40 22.40 -2.40
C THR A 216 -3.11 22.62 -3.20
N SER A 217 -2.73 23.88 -3.39
CA SER A 217 -1.52 24.31 -4.08
C SER A 217 -1.03 25.64 -3.55
N TYR A 218 0.28 25.87 -3.66
CA TYR A 218 0.94 27.09 -3.22
C TYR A 218 2.24 27.28 -4.00
N THR A 219 2.55 28.51 -4.43
CA THR A 219 3.86 28.85 -4.99
C THR A 219 4.64 29.62 -3.94
N ASP A 220 5.77 29.05 -3.52
CA ASP A 220 6.71 29.70 -2.63
C ASP A 220 7.71 30.51 -3.45
N GLU A 221 7.79 31.81 -3.18
CA GLU A 221 8.59 32.77 -3.95
C GLU A 221 9.74 33.35 -3.11
N ASN A 222 10.59 34.16 -3.75
CA ASN A 222 11.73 34.83 -3.11
C ASN A 222 12.76 33.85 -2.49
N LEU A 223 12.93 32.69 -3.13
CA LEU A 223 13.91 31.70 -2.76
C LEU A 223 15.29 32.04 -3.31
N ALA A 224 16.35 31.65 -2.60
CA ALA A 224 17.70 31.63 -3.15
C ALA A 224 17.83 30.53 -4.22
N SER A 225 18.62 30.81 -5.26
CA SER A 225 18.89 29.88 -6.35
C SER A 225 19.83 28.75 -5.93
N GLY A 226 19.78 27.62 -6.64
CA GLY A 226 20.60 26.43 -6.37
C GLY A 226 20.48 25.89 -4.94
N THR A 227 19.41 26.23 -4.23
CA THR A 227 19.27 25.96 -2.80
C THR A 227 18.19 24.90 -2.58
N THR A 228 18.52 23.89 -1.78
CA THR A 228 17.57 22.84 -1.41
C THR A 228 16.68 23.30 -0.25
N TYR A 229 15.37 23.15 -0.42
CA TYR A 229 14.36 23.40 0.59
C TYR A 229 13.57 22.12 0.87
N SER A 230 13.16 21.96 2.13
CA SER A 230 12.30 20.88 2.59
C SER A 230 10.91 21.42 2.92
N TYR A 231 9.87 20.81 2.35
CA TYR A 231 8.48 21.20 2.53
C TYR A 231 7.66 20.09 3.19
N VAL A 232 6.76 20.51 4.08
CA VAL A 232 5.71 19.70 4.70
C VAL A 232 4.43 20.54 4.73
N VAL A 233 3.28 19.90 4.53
CA VAL A 233 1.98 20.56 4.63
C VAL A 233 1.13 19.88 5.71
N ARG A 234 0.37 20.67 6.47
CA ARG A 234 -0.64 20.20 7.42
C ARG A 234 -1.99 20.84 7.10
N ALA A 235 -3.07 20.07 7.14
CA ALA A 235 -4.42 20.59 7.11
C ALA A 235 -4.90 21.02 8.50
N ILE A 236 -5.72 22.06 8.52
CA ILE A 236 -6.39 22.64 9.69
C ILE A 236 -7.91 22.51 9.48
N SER A 237 -8.62 21.92 10.45
CA SER A 237 -10.08 21.81 10.39
C SER A 237 -10.78 23.16 10.59
N THR A 238 -12.08 23.21 10.36
CA THR A 238 -12.93 24.35 10.76
C THR A 238 -13.06 24.53 12.27
N THR A 239 -12.69 23.52 13.07
CA THR A 239 -12.57 23.58 14.54
C THR A 239 -11.15 23.82 15.02
N ASP A 240 -10.22 24.20 14.13
CA ASP A 240 -8.81 24.50 14.44
C ASP A 240 -7.96 23.28 14.89
N GLU A 241 -8.43 22.06 14.61
CA GLU A 241 -7.64 20.84 14.79
C GLU A 241 -6.62 20.64 13.67
N VAL A 242 -5.43 20.19 14.04
CA VAL A 242 -4.27 20.05 13.16
C VAL A 242 -4.05 18.58 12.81
N SER A 243 -4.00 18.28 11.51
CA SER A 243 -3.63 16.95 11.00
C SER A 243 -2.16 16.61 11.25
N ASP A 244 -1.84 15.32 11.11
CA ASP A 244 -0.46 14.89 10.90
C ASP A 244 0.14 15.52 9.64
N ALA A 245 1.47 15.57 9.58
CA ALA A 245 2.22 16.07 8.44
C ALA A 245 2.00 15.21 7.18
N SER A 246 2.03 15.86 6.00
CA SER A 246 2.21 15.18 4.72
C SER A 246 3.56 14.43 4.64
N ASN A 247 3.81 13.76 3.51
CA ASN A 247 5.18 13.38 3.16
C ASN A 247 6.08 14.62 3.10
N THR A 248 7.36 14.45 3.43
CA THR A 248 8.38 15.49 3.25
C THR A 248 8.79 15.56 1.78
N LEU A 249 8.74 16.76 1.19
CA LEU A 249 9.25 17.03 -0.16
C LEU A 249 10.58 17.79 -0.05
N SER A 250 11.64 17.25 -0.64
CA SER A 250 12.92 17.95 -0.77
C SER A 250 13.11 18.37 -2.22
N VAL A 251 13.33 19.66 -2.46
CA VAL A 251 13.37 20.25 -3.80
C VAL A 251 14.44 21.34 -3.88
N THR A 252 15.14 21.44 -4.99
CA THR A 252 16.24 22.40 -5.18
C THR A 252 15.84 23.39 -6.26
N THR A 253 15.89 24.68 -5.95
CA THR A 253 15.68 25.73 -6.96
C THR A 253 16.73 25.62 -8.06
N LYS A 254 16.38 26.07 -9.27
CA LYS A 254 17.35 26.10 -10.36
C LYS A 254 18.53 26.99 -9.98
N GLN A 255 19.72 26.68 -10.48
CA GLN A 255 20.83 27.59 -10.32
C GLN A 255 20.56 28.87 -11.11
N ASP A 256 20.89 30.00 -10.50
CA ASP A 256 21.02 31.23 -11.26
C ASP A 256 22.26 31.05 -12.13
N GLU A 257 22.16 31.28 -13.43
CA GLU A 257 23.32 31.27 -14.30
C GLU A 257 24.11 32.58 -14.08
N THR A 258 24.59 32.77 -12.86
CA THR A 258 25.67 33.71 -12.61
C THR A 258 26.93 33.11 -13.20
N ILE A 259 27.18 33.40 -14.48
CA ILE A 259 28.48 33.09 -15.08
C ILE A 259 29.49 34.12 -14.56
N GLU A 260 29.93 33.94 -13.31
CA GLU A 260 31.06 34.68 -12.75
C GLU A 260 32.28 34.51 -13.66
N GLY A 261 32.90 35.62 -14.05
CA GLY A 261 34.08 35.65 -14.93
C GLY A 261 33.81 36.12 -16.36
N ILE A 262 32.55 36.29 -16.79
CA ILE A 262 32.23 36.94 -18.06
C ILE A 262 32.32 38.46 -17.88
N ARG A 263 33.17 39.12 -18.66
CA ARG A 263 33.24 40.58 -18.67
C ARG A 263 32.11 41.19 -19.50
N GLU A 264 31.62 42.35 -19.06
CA GLU A 264 30.69 43.17 -19.86
C GLU A 264 31.39 43.67 -21.14
N TRP A 265 30.64 43.72 -22.23
CA TRP A 265 31.09 44.35 -23.47
C TRP A 265 31.36 45.83 -23.22
N LYS A 266 32.53 46.28 -23.66
CA LYS A 266 32.98 47.67 -23.58
C LYS A 266 33.29 48.19 -24.98
N VAL A 267 32.90 49.44 -25.21
CA VAL A 267 33.37 50.18 -26.38
C VAL A 267 34.80 50.66 -26.11
N GLY A 268 35.70 50.46 -27.06
CA GLY A 268 37.07 50.95 -26.96
C GLY A 268 37.19 52.40 -27.41
N SER A 269 38.42 52.83 -27.69
CA SER A 269 38.71 54.11 -28.33
C SER A 269 39.94 54.00 -29.23
N MET A 270 40.17 55.00 -30.10
CA MET A 270 41.39 55.09 -30.91
C MET A 270 42.68 55.02 -30.09
N ALA A 271 42.69 55.58 -28.87
CA ALA A 271 43.86 55.58 -27.99
C ALA A 271 43.97 54.33 -27.09
N SER A 272 42.87 53.61 -26.90
CA SER A 272 42.79 52.41 -26.05
C SER A 272 41.69 51.48 -26.60
N PRO A 273 41.98 50.65 -27.61
CA PRO A 273 40.99 49.75 -28.19
C PRO A 273 40.67 48.59 -27.26
N GLU A 274 39.41 48.14 -27.29
CA GLU A 274 38.98 46.96 -26.55
C GLU A 274 39.13 45.72 -27.43
N ARG A 275 39.85 44.69 -26.97
CA ARG A 275 40.15 43.49 -27.75
C ARG A 275 39.19 42.37 -27.38
N TYR A 276 38.57 41.72 -28.35
CA TYR A 276 37.75 40.51 -28.16
C TYR A 276 38.42 39.30 -28.81
N SER A 277 38.56 38.20 -28.06
CA SER A 277 39.22 36.96 -28.52
C SER A 277 38.20 35.92 -28.98
N MET A 278 38.60 35.05 -29.91
CA MET A 278 37.74 33.96 -30.39
C MET A 278 37.25 33.08 -29.22
N ASN A 279 35.96 32.74 -29.24
CA ASN A 279 35.26 31.96 -28.20
C ASN A 279 35.18 32.63 -26.82
N GLU A 280 35.58 33.89 -26.70
CA GLU A 280 35.40 34.66 -25.48
C GLU A 280 33.90 34.92 -25.25
N GLU A 281 33.43 34.64 -24.04
CA GLU A 281 32.08 34.98 -23.61
C GLU A 281 32.06 36.42 -23.10
N VAL A 282 31.09 37.20 -23.58
CA VAL A 282 30.89 38.60 -23.21
C VAL A 282 29.42 38.88 -22.90
N ARG A 283 29.17 39.74 -21.93
CA ARG A 283 27.81 40.14 -21.54
C ARG A 283 27.43 41.45 -22.21
N HIS A 284 26.22 41.52 -22.76
CA HIS A 284 25.65 42.74 -23.29
C HIS A 284 24.13 42.72 -23.13
N ASN A 285 23.55 43.77 -22.55
CA ASN A 285 22.11 43.90 -22.30
C ASN A 285 21.51 42.69 -21.54
N GLY A 286 22.25 42.15 -20.56
CA GLY A 286 21.82 41.01 -19.74
C GLY A 286 21.89 39.65 -20.43
N ARG A 287 22.32 39.58 -21.69
CA ARG A 287 22.51 38.35 -22.46
C ARG A 287 23.99 38.03 -22.64
N VAL A 288 24.30 36.75 -22.84
CA VAL A 288 25.65 36.26 -23.07
C VAL A 288 25.86 35.96 -24.55
N TYR A 289 26.95 36.49 -25.09
CA TYR A 289 27.36 36.29 -26.46
C TYR A 289 28.74 35.65 -26.51
N ILE A 290 28.98 34.84 -27.53
CA ILE A 290 30.28 34.25 -27.84
C ILE A 290 30.88 35.05 -29.00
N THR A 291 32.12 35.52 -28.84
CA THR A 291 32.88 36.15 -29.92
C THR A 291 33.22 35.09 -30.97
N ILE A 292 32.71 35.25 -32.19
CA ILE A 292 32.92 34.31 -33.32
C ILE A 292 33.96 34.80 -34.33
N VAL A 293 34.37 36.07 -34.23
CA VAL A 293 35.48 36.63 -35.01
C VAL A 293 36.32 37.50 -34.07
N PRO A 294 37.62 37.22 -33.85
CA PRO A 294 38.47 38.04 -33.00
C PRO A 294 38.69 39.42 -33.62
N HIS A 295 38.54 40.49 -32.84
CA HIS A 295 38.62 41.87 -33.33
C HIS A 295 39.01 42.86 -32.23
N PHE A 296 39.30 44.10 -32.65
CA PHE A 296 39.45 45.26 -31.77
C PHE A 296 38.33 46.26 -32.02
N ASN A 297 37.68 46.74 -30.98
CA ASN A 297 36.73 47.84 -31.05
C ASN A 297 37.45 49.16 -30.76
N PHE A 298 37.39 50.12 -31.69
CA PHE A 298 38.05 51.43 -31.59
C PHE A 298 37.10 52.59 -31.26
N GLY A 299 35.92 52.29 -30.70
CA GLY A 299 34.88 53.29 -30.38
C GLY A 299 33.61 53.18 -31.21
N ASP A 300 33.47 52.15 -32.04
CA ASP A 300 32.27 51.93 -32.84
C ASP A 300 31.21 51.18 -32.02
N VAL A 301 30.15 51.89 -31.65
CA VAL A 301 29.03 51.32 -30.88
C VAL A 301 28.19 50.33 -31.69
N THR A 302 28.24 50.37 -33.02
CA THR A 302 27.48 49.46 -33.89
C THR A 302 28.05 48.04 -33.88
N TRP A 303 29.23 47.85 -33.29
CA TRP A 303 29.86 46.54 -33.07
C TRP A 303 29.43 45.91 -31.74
N ALA A 304 28.36 46.41 -31.13
CA ALA A 304 27.74 45.77 -29.97
C ALA A 304 27.23 44.35 -30.31
N PRO A 305 27.25 43.40 -29.36
CA PRO A 305 26.90 42.00 -29.64
C PRO A 305 25.49 41.77 -30.19
N ASP A 306 24.54 42.64 -29.87
CA ASP A 306 23.18 42.60 -30.39
C ASP A 306 23.01 43.24 -31.79
N GLN A 307 24.01 44.00 -32.25
CA GLN A 307 23.99 44.69 -33.56
C GLN A 307 24.94 44.08 -34.59
N ALA A 308 25.97 43.35 -34.15
CA ALA A 308 27.00 42.76 -35.02
C ALA A 308 26.98 41.22 -34.98
N PRO A 309 25.99 40.56 -35.62
CA PRO A 309 25.87 39.10 -35.66
C PRO A 309 27.01 38.40 -36.41
N THR A 310 27.84 39.16 -37.14
CA THR A 310 29.06 38.65 -37.78
C THR A 310 30.25 38.58 -36.83
N LEU A 311 30.21 39.30 -35.70
CA LEU A 311 31.26 39.33 -34.68
C LEU A 311 30.89 38.49 -33.45
N PHE A 312 29.60 38.39 -33.15
CA PHE A 312 29.07 37.73 -31.96
C PHE A 312 27.90 36.79 -32.27
N ARG A 313 27.73 35.75 -31.45
CA ARG A 313 26.58 34.83 -31.48
C ARG A 313 25.98 34.71 -30.09
N LEU A 314 24.65 34.78 -29.97
CA LEU A 314 23.94 34.53 -28.71
C LEU A 314 24.20 33.10 -28.24
N LYS A 315 24.54 32.93 -26.96
CA LYS A 315 24.73 31.62 -26.32
C LYS A 315 23.40 30.93 -26.05
#